data_AF-A0A0B6YWT7-F1
#
_entry.id   AF-A0A0B6YWT7-F1
#
_cell.length_a   1.000
_cell.length_b   1.000
_cell.length_c   1.000
_cell.angle_alpha   90.00
_cell.angle_beta   90.00
_cell.angle_gamma   90.00
#
_symmetry.space_group_name_H-M   'P 1'
#
loop_
_entity.id
_entity.type
_entity.pdbx_description
1 polymer ?
#
loop_
_entity_poly.entity_id
_entity_poly.type
_entity_poly.pdbx_seq_one_letter_code
_entity_poly.pdbx_strand_id
1 'polypeptide(L)'
;QIWGFIGKVSHGLCKVELPCKILLTPVLGYIAGHFYCRPIFSIGFSEIFGNNKPTPEDIQDFWAAIRYNNGDRVFYRLINYLRERQIFKKKWVGALQLTHVNVLMIYGPADPINPPEFASLFRNTVPHPIVTLASNIGHYPQLEDPYNVGRELLDFVKKLTV
;
A
#
# COMPACT_ATOMS: atom_id res chain seq x y z
N GLN A 1 -4.19 2.02 -2.05
CA GLN A 1 -3.05 1.33 -2.71
C GLN A 1 -2.83 1.83 -4.16
N ILE A 2 -2.83 3.15 -4.41
CA ILE A 2 -2.57 3.73 -5.75
C ILE A 2 -1.07 3.97 -5.97
N TRP A 3 -0.27 4.02 -4.91
CA TRP A 3 1.10 4.53 -4.99
C TRP A 3 2.14 3.55 -5.55
N GLY A 4 1.83 2.25 -5.55
CA GLY A 4 2.71 1.22 -6.13
C GLY A 4 2.96 1.34 -7.65
N PHE A 5 2.33 2.30 -8.34
CA PHE A 5 2.56 2.61 -9.76
C PHE A 5 3.79 3.48 -9.99
N ILE A 6 4.16 4.28 -8.99
CA ILE A 6 5.19 5.30 -9.12
C ILE A 6 6.55 4.71 -8.73
N GLY A 7 6.64 3.95 -7.63
CA GLY A 7 7.92 3.48 -7.05
C GLY A 7 8.74 2.45 -7.82
N LYS A 8 8.10 1.52 -8.54
CA LYS A 8 8.76 0.24 -8.93
C LYS A 8 8.87 -0.01 -10.45
N VAL A 9 8.62 0.99 -11.29
CA VAL A 9 8.58 0.80 -12.76
C VAL A 9 9.56 1.66 -13.55
N SER A 10 10.56 2.27 -12.91
CA SER A 10 11.70 2.87 -13.64
C SER A 10 12.81 1.86 -13.96
N HIS A 11 12.82 0.67 -13.32
CA HIS A 11 13.96 -0.28 -13.40
C HIS A 11 13.58 -1.75 -13.65
N GLY A 12 12.35 -2.08 -14.10
CA GLY A 12 11.98 -3.48 -14.42
C GLY A 12 11.93 -4.45 -13.23
N LEU A 13 12.06 -3.96 -11.98
CA LEU A 13 12.18 -4.78 -10.78
C LEU A 13 10.89 -4.74 -9.94
N CYS A 14 9.78 -5.16 -10.53
CA CYS A 14 8.70 -5.68 -9.71
C CYS A 14 9.08 -7.10 -9.29
N LYS A 15 9.94 -7.25 -8.27
CA LYS A 15 10.09 -8.54 -7.59
C LYS A 15 8.79 -8.80 -6.83
N VAL A 16 7.83 -9.40 -7.53
CA VAL A 16 6.66 -10.00 -6.90
C VAL A 16 7.19 -11.10 -5.99
N GLU A 17 6.99 -10.96 -4.69
CA GLU A 17 7.43 -11.95 -3.72
C GLU A 17 6.73 -13.29 -3.97
N LEU A 18 7.35 -14.38 -3.52
CA LEU A 18 6.86 -15.73 -3.75
C LEU A 18 5.37 -15.90 -3.35
N PRO A 19 4.89 -15.38 -2.21
CA PRO A 19 3.47 -15.49 -1.84
C PRO A 19 2.55 -14.82 -2.88
N CYS A 20 2.93 -13.64 -3.37
CA CYS A 20 2.18 -12.94 -4.40
C CYS A 20 2.17 -13.71 -5.74
N LYS A 21 3.29 -14.36 -6.11
CA LYS A 21 3.37 -15.22 -7.30
C LYS A 21 2.45 -16.45 -7.22
N ILE A 22 2.34 -17.06 -6.04
CA ILE A 22 1.43 -18.18 -5.79
C ILE A 22 -0.02 -17.74 -6.00
N LEU A 23 -0.42 -16.62 -5.38
CA LEU A 23 -1.78 -16.08 -5.51
C LEU A 23 -2.12 -15.63 -6.94
N LEU A 24 -1.14 -15.22 -7.74
CA LEU A 24 -1.33 -14.84 -9.16
C LEU A 24 -1.52 -16.04 -10.09
N THR A 25 -1.17 -17.25 -9.66
CA THR A 25 -1.35 -18.47 -10.45
C THR A 25 -2.78 -18.97 -10.26
N PRO A 26 -3.60 -19.21 -11.30
CA PRO A 26 -5.05 -19.39 -11.15
C PRO A 26 -5.48 -20.49 -10.16
N VAL A 27 -5.20 -21.75 -10.48
CA VAL A 27 -5.62 -22.90 -9.64
C VAL A 27 -4.88 -22.88 -8.29
N LEU A 28 -3.58 -22.58 -8.29
CA LEU A 28 -2.79 -22.51 -7.06
C LEU A 28 -3.25 -21.38 -6.13
N GLY A 29 -3.61 -20.22 -6.67
CA GLY A 29 -4.09 -19.06 -5.94
C GLY A 29 -5.48 -19.30 -5.34
N TYR A 30 -6.38 -19.95 -6.09
CA TYR A 30 -7.67 -20.39 -5.57
C TYR A 30 -7.51 -21.34 -4.38
N ILE A 31 -6.62 -22.33 -4.51
CA ILE A 31 -6.31 -23.29 -3.43
C ILE A 31 -5.66 -22.57 -2.25
N ALA A 32 -4.66 -21.73 -2.49
CA ALA A 32 -3.95 -20.98 -1.45
C ALA A 32 -4.89 -20.08 -0.64
N GLY A 33 -5.88 -19.44 -1.29
CA GLY A 33 -6.90 -18.64 -0.60
C GLY A 33 -7.78 -19.44 0.36
N HIS A 34 -7.97 -20.74 0.13
CA HIS A 34 -8.73 -21.61 1.05
C HIS A 34 -7.93 -22.02 2.29
N PHE A 35 -6.60 -22.01 2.20
CA PHE A 35 -5.71 -22.35 3.32
C PHE A 35 -5.11 -21.10 3.99
N TYR A 36 -5.49 -19.91 3.56
CA TYR A 36 -5.03 -18.67 4.18
C TYR A 36 -5.59 -18.58 5.60
N CYS A 37 -4.73 -18.26 6.57
CA CYS A 37 -5.06 -18.33 7.98
C CYS A 37 -4.43 -17.18 8.78
N ARG A 38 -4.97 -16.94 9.99
CA ARG A 38 -4.58 -15.81 10.85
C ARG A 38 -3.08 -15.73 11.14
N PRO A 39 -2.36 -16.83 11.44
CA PRO A 39 -0.91 -16.75 11.67
C PRO A 39 -0.14 -16.23 10.45
N ILE A 40 -0.46 -16.70 9.25
CA ILE A 40 0.19 -16.25 8.00
C ILE A 40 -0.11 -14.76 7.78
N PHE A 41 -1.37 -14.35 7.98
CA PHE A 41 -1.77 -12.95 7.93
C PHE A 41 -0.99 -12.10 8.94
N SER A 42 -0.93 -12.52 10.20
CA SER A 42 -0.27 -11.78 11.27
C SER A 42 1.20 -11.50 10.97
N ILE A 43 1.92 -12.50 10.46
CA ILE A 43 3.34 -12.36 10.11
C ILE A 43 3.49 -11.35 8.98
N GLY A 44 2.86 -11.60 7.83
CA GLY A 44 3.03 -10.74 6.65
C GLY A 44 2.49 -9.31 6.85
N PHE A 45 1.39 -9.15 7.60
CA PHE A 45 0.85 -7.83 7.94
C PHE A 45 1.78 -7.08 8.87
N SER A 46 2.42 -7.72 9.86
CA SER A 46 3.34 -7.05 10.78
C SER A 46 4.68 -6.70 10.13
N GLU A 47 5.12 -7.46 9.14
CA GLU A 47 6.39 -7.23 8.43
C GLU A 47 6.43 -5.90 7.67
N ILE A 48 5.28 -5.40 7.22
CA ILE A 48 5.20 -4.15 6.44
C ILE A 48 5.09 -2.88 7.29
N PHE A 49 4.96 -3.02 8.60
CA PHE A 49 5.03 -1.90 9.55
C PHE A 49 6.51 -1.58 9.84
N GLY A 50 6.79 -0.34 10.20
CA GLY A 50 8.07 0.05 10.75
C GLY A 50 8.23 -0.40 12.21
N ASN A 51 8.63 0.50 13.10
CA ASN A 51 8.86 0.15 14.51
C ASN A 51 7.57 -0.05 15.30
N ASN A 52 6.51 0.68 14.95
CA ASN A 52 5.24 0.64 15.64
C ASN A 52 4.40 -0.51 15.07
N LYS A 53 4.68 -1.74 15.54
CA LYS A 53 4.00 -2.95 15.09
C LYS A 53 2.52 -2.98 15.53
N PRO A 54 1.63 -3.64 14.77
CA PRO A 54 0.24 -3.82 15.18
C PRO A 54 0.15 -4.65 16.45
N THR A 55 -0.79 -4.29 17.32
CA THR A 55 -1.09 -5.05 18.54
C THR A 55 -1.79 -6.38 18.20
N PRO A 56 -1.80 -7.36 19.12
CA PRO A 56 -2.60 -8.58 18.95
C PRO A 56 -4.08 -8.32 18.66
N GLU A 57 -4.63 -7.25 19.27
CA GLU A 57 -5.99 -6.76 19.07
C GLU A 57 -6.17 -6.22 17.66
N ASP A 58 -5.26 -5.37 17.15
CA ASP A 58 -5.29 -4.90 15.76
C ASP A 58 -5.30 -6.08 14.78
N ILE A 59 -4.42 -7.06 14.99
CA ILE A 59 -4.36 -8.27 14.16
C ILE A 59 -5.69 -9.03 14.18
N GLN A 60 -6.32 -9.14 15.35
CA GLN A 60 -7.61 -9.80 15.48
C GLN A 60 -8.70 -9.06 14.70
N ASP A 61 -8.76 -7.74 14.83
CA ASP A 61 -9.79 -6.91 14.18
C ASP A 61 -9.63 -6.89 12.66
N PHE A 62 -8.41 -6.70 12.16
CA PHE A 62 -8.14 -6.77 10.72
C PHE A 62 -8.42 -8.16 10.15
N TRP A 63 -8.03 -9.22 10.88
CA TRP A 63 -8.33 -10.58 10.44
C TRP A 63 -9.82 -10.85 10.38
N ALA A 64 -10.58 -10.40 11.38
CA ALA A 64 -12.04 -10.53 11.39
C ALA A 64 -12.68 -9.81 10.19
N ALA A 65 -12.24 -8.57 9.90
CA ALA A 65 -12.72 -7.81 8.75
C ALA A 65 -12.40 -8.51 7.41
N ILE A 66 -11.20 -9.05 7.25
CA ILE A 66 -10.78 -9.79 6.05
C ILE A 66 -11.58 -11.08 5.88
N ARG A 67 -11.81 -11.83 6.97
CA ARG A 67 -12.51 -13.11 6.93
C ARG A 67 -14.02 -12.99 6.82
N TYR A 68 -14.58 -11.81 7.07
CA TYR A 68 -16.01 -11.57 6.94
C TYR A 68 -16.49 -12.01 5.55
N ASN A 69 -17.55 -12.83 5.52
CA ASN A 69 -18.09 -13.43 4.31
C ASN A 69 -17.05 -14.16 3.42
N ASN A 70 -16.04 -14.78 4.04
CA ASN A 70 -14.93 -15.45 3.35
C ASN A 70 -14.13 -14.52 2.41
N GLY A 71 -13.94 -13.25 2.79
CA GLY A 71 -13.25 -12.25 1.96
C GLY A 71 -11.81 -12.61 1.59
N ASP A 72 -11.08 -13.31 2.46
CA ASP A 72 -9.76 -13.89 2.17
C ASP A 72 -9.73 -14.79 0.91
N ARG A 73 -10.83 -15.49 0.61
CA ARG A 73 -10.91 -16.36 -0.57
C ARG A 73 -10.88 -15.58 -1.88
N VAL A 74 -11.12 -14.26 -1.86
CA VAL A 74 -11.07 -13.42 -3.06
C VAL A 74 -9.66 -12.87 -3.33
N PHE A 75 -8.69 -13.07 -2.43
CA PHE A 75 -7.35 -12.46 -2.55
C PHE A 75 -6.63 -12.83 -3.84
N TYR A 76 -6.75 -14.08 -4.31
CA TYR A 76 -6.17 -14.51 -5.59
C TYR A 76 -6.77 -13.79 -6.82
N ARG A 77 -8.01 -13.29 -6.70
CA ARG A 77 -8.64 -12.44 -7.71
C ARG A 77 -8.16 -11.01 -7.57
N LEU A 78 -8.18 -10.46 -6.35
CA LEU A 78 -7.79 -9.08 -6.07
C LEU A 78 -6.33 -8.81 -6.46
N ILE A 79 -5.41 -9.75 -6.19
CA ILE A 79 -3.99 -9.56 -6.48
C ILE A 79 -3.67 -9.40 -7.97
N ASN A 80 -4.61 -9.71 -8.87
CA ASN A 80 -4.45 -9.44 -10.31
C ASN A 80 -4.25 -7.95 -10.62
N TYR A 81 -4.55 -7.05 -9.68
CA TYR A 81 -4.15 -5.64 -9.79
C TYR A 81 -2.64 -5.48 -10.06
N LEU A 82 -1.79 -6.44 -9.63
CA LEU A 82 -0.35 -6.45 -9.93
C LEU A 82 -0.04 -6.65 -11.42
N ARG A 83 -0.91 -7.31 -12.18
CA ARG A 83 -0.83 -7.40 -13.65
C ARG A 83 -1.42 -6.16 -14.29
N GLU A 84 -2.62 -5.78 -13.84
CA GLU A 84 -3.34 -4.60 -14.32
C GLU A 84 -2.49 -3.33 -14.20
N ARG A 85 -1.73 -3.18 -13.12
CA ARG A 85 -0.86 -2.01 -12.93
C ARG A 85 0.25 -1.86 -13.95
N GLN A 86 0.72 -2.97 -14.53
CA GLN A 86 1.71 -2.90 -15.60
C GLN A 86 1.05 -2.43 -16.89
N ILE A 87 -0.15 -2.95 -17.17
CA ILE A 87 -0.95 -2.65 -18.37
C ILE A 87 -1.45 -1.20 -18.33
N PHE A 88 -2.03 -0.78 -17.21
CA PHE A 88 -2.69 0.52 -17.06
C PHE A 88 -1.80 1.60 -16.45
N LYS A 89 -0.50 1.35 -16.24
CA LYS A 89 0.45 2.30 -15.65
C LYS A 89 0.29 3.71 -16.23
N LYS A 90 0.37 3.84 -17.55
CA LYS A 90 0.30 5.15 -18.24
C LYS A 90 -1.01 5.87 -17.94
N LYS A 91 -2.13 5.13 -17.93
CA LYS A 91 -3.45 5.68 -17.64
C LYS A 91 -3.57 6.13 -16.18
N TRP A 92 -3.15 5.29 -15.23
CA TRP A 92 -3.31 5.55 -13.80
C TRP A 92 -2.34 6.63 -13.28
N VAL A 93 -1.07 6.58 -13.67
CA VAL A 93 -0.11 7.64 -13.36
C VAL A 93 -0.47 8.93 -14.09
N GLY A 94 -0.87 8.84 -15.36
CA GLY A 94 -1.34 10.00 -16.12
C GLY A 94 -2.54 10.69 -15.47
N ALA A 95 -3.50 9.94 -14.91
CA ALA A 95 -4.61 10.52 -14.17
C ALA A 95 -4.14 11.32 -12.93
N LEU A 96 -3.15 10.81 -12.20
CA LEU A 96 -2.53 11.55 -11.09
C LEU A 96 -1.70 12.75 -11.55
N GLN A 97 -1.14 12.73 -12.76
CA GLN A 97 -0.38 13.85 -13.31
C GLN A 97 -1.27 14.98 -13.82
N LEU A 98 -2.44 14.63 -14.35
CA LEU A 98 -3.34 15.55 -15.08
C LEU A 98 -4.53 16.02 -14.24
N THR A 99 -4.74 15.44 -13.05
CA THR A 99 -5.88 15.83 -12.21
C THR A 99 -5.76 17.27 -11.73
N HIS A 100 -6.89 17.97 -11.71
CA HIS A 100 -7.03 19.31 -11.11
C HIS A 100 -7.49 19.25 -9.64
N VAL A 101 -7.87 18.07 -9.16
CA VAL A 101 -8.19 17.86 -7.75
C VAL A 101 -6.89 17.93 -6.95
N ASN A 102 -6.89 18.66 -5.84
CA ASN A 102 -5.74 18.73 -4.95
C ASN A 102 -5.44 17.35 -4.35
N VAL A 103 -4.19 16.90 -4.45
CA VAL A 103 -3.72 15.60 -3.94
C VAL A 103 -2.57 15.83 -2.97
N LEU A 104 -2.59 15.13 -1.84
CA LEU A 104 -1.47 15.02 -0.92
C LEU A 104 -1.09 13.54 -0.76
N MET A 105 0.21 13.25 -0.88
CA MET A 105 0.76 11.95 -0.49
C MET A 105 1.41 12.05 0.89
N ILE A 106 1.00 11.21 1.84
CA ILE A 106 1.67 11.04 3.14
C ILE A 106 2.36 9.68 3.12
N TYR A 107 3.66 9.65 3.39
CA TYR A 107 4.51 8.50 3.12
C TYR A 107 5.45 8.17 4.29
N GLY A 108 5.50 6.89 4.66
CA GLY A 108 6.44 6.32 5.63
C GLY A 108 7.72 5.77 4.97
N PRO A 109 8.92 6.28 5.30
CA PRO A 109 10.19 5.81 4.72
C PRO A 109 10.58 4.35 4.99
N ALA A 110 10.07 3.74 6.06
CA ALA A 110 10.37 2.35 6.41
C ALA A 110 9.49 1.34 5.65
N ASP A 111 8.65 1.78 4.72
CA ASP A 111 7.78 0.91 3.93
C ASP A 111 8.63 -0.07 3.07
N PRO A 112 8.61 -1.39 3.34
CA PRO A 112 9.37 -2.34 2.53
C PRO A 112 8.76 -2.54 1.14
N ILE A 113 7.50 -2.16 0.95
CA ILE A 113 6.78 -2.28 -0.32
C ILE A 113 7.16 -1.15 -1.26
N ASN A 114 7.34 0.07 -0.75
CA ASN A 114 7.82 1.23 -1.50
C ASN A 114 9.08 1.74 -0.81
N PRO A 115 10.29 1.42 -1.30
CA PRO A 115 11.53 1.78 -0.60
C PRO A 115 11.77 3.30 -0.64
N PRO A 116 12.70 3.86 0.17
CA PRO A 116 12.90 5.31 0.32
C PRO A 116 13.05 6.11 -0.98
N GLU A 117 13.57 5.52 -2.05
CA GLU A 117 13.67 6.14 -3.39
C GLU A 117 12.30 6.50 -3.98
N PHE A 118 11.23 5.87 -3.49
CA PHE A 118 9.84 6.17 -3.83
C PHE A 118 9.52 7.65 -3.70
N ALA A 119 9.93 8.29 -2.60
CA ALA A 119 9.59 9.69 -2.36
C ALA A 119 10.21 10.62 -3.42
N SER A 120 11.46 10.34 -3.81
CA SER A 120 12.15 11.06 -4.88
C SER A 120 11.48 10.83 -6.23
N LEU A 121 11.14 9.57 -6.55
CA LEU A 121 10.46 9.22 -7.79
C LEU A 121 9.06 9.85 -7.87
N PHE A 122 8.34 9.92 -6.75
CA PHE A 122 7.06 10.60 -6.65
C PHE A 122 7.18 12.09 -7.00
N ARG A 123 8.11 12.81 -6.36
CA ARG A 123 8.34 14.24 -6.63
C ARG A 123 8.68 14.51 -8.09
N ASN A 124 9.43 13.60 -8.72
CA ASN A 124 9.82 13.73 -10.13
C ASN A 124 8.70 13.36 -11.12
N THR A 125 7.71 12.58 -10.67
CA THR A 125 6.68 12.01 -11.56
C THR A 125 5.35 12.74 -11.44
N VAL A 126 4.94 13.09 -10.24
CA VAL A 126 3.60 13.61 -9.94
C VAL A 126 3.73 15.06 -9.47
N PRO A 127 3.03 16.02 -10.09
CA PRO A 127 3.09 17.44 -9.74
C PRO A 127 2.23 17.76 -8.51
N HIS A 128 2.29 16.92 -7.48
CA HIS A 128 1.52 17.06 -6.23
C HIS A 128 2.44 16.88 -5.02
N PRO A 129 2.13 17.52 -3.88
CA PRO A 129 2.96 17.44 -2.68
C PRO A 129 3.03 16.02 -2.13
N ILE A 130 4.21 15.68 -1.59
CA ILE A 130 4.45 14.51 -0.77
C ILE A 130 5.10 14.93 0.55
N VAL A 131 4.51 14.49 1.65
CA VAL A 131 5.04 14.61 3.00
C VAL A 131 5.62 13.26 3.41
N THR A 132 6.84 13.30 3.91
CA THR A 132 7.56 12.12 4.40
C THR A 132 7.56 12.17 5.93
N LEU A 133 7.05 11.11 6.56
CA LEU A 133 7.00 10.98 8.02
C LEU A 133 8.36 10.53 8.59
N ALA A 134 8.40 10.27 9.89
CA ALA A 134 9.60 9.80 10.57
C ALA A 134 10.15 8.51 9.95
N SER A 135 11.48 8.34 9.97
CA SER A 135 12.19 7.27 9.26
C SER A 135 11.81 5.85 9.69
N ASN A 136 11.17 5.70 10.84
CA ASN A 136 10.70 4.44 11.41
C ASN A 136 9.24 4.11 11.09
N ILE A 137 8.56 4.91 10.26
CA ILE A 137 7.16 4.70 9.87
C ILE A 137 7.11 3.91 8.56
N GLY A 138 6.36 2.81 8.56
CA GLY A 138 6.25 1.87 7.47
C GLY A 138 5.05 2.10 6.54
N HIS A 139 4.45 0.99 6.09
CA HIS A 139 3.45 0.95 5.02
C HIS A 139 2.09 1.54 5.40
N TYR A 140 1.74 1.54 6.70
CA TYR A 140 0.45 2.02 7.19
C TYR A 140 0.64 3.23 8.10
N PRO A 141 1.09 4.38 7.56
CA PRO A 141 1.41 5.56 8.35
C PRO A 141 0.23 6.02 9.22
N GLN A 142 -1.01 5.82 8.76
CA GLN A 142 -2.21 6.17 9.52
C GLN A 142 -2.45 5.32 10.78
N LEU A 143 -1.87 4.12 10.84
CA LEU A 143 -1.91 3.25 12.03
C LEU A 143 -0.65 3.44 12.89
N GLU A 144 0.48 3.69 12.24
CA GLU A 144 1.79 3.78 12.89
C GLU A 144 2.06 5.15 13.53
N ASP A 145 1.53 6.23 12.93
CA ASP A 145 1.67 7.61 13.41
C ASP A 145 0.39 8.41 13.11
N PRO A 146 -0.75 8.03 13.73
CA PRO A 146 -2.04 8.65 13.46
C PRO A 146 -2.05 10.15 13.74
N TYR A 147 -1.26 10.61 14.72
CA TYR A 147 -1.19 12.01 15.10
C TYR A 147 -0.58 12.88 13.99
N ASN A 148 0.59 12.50 13.46
CA ASN A 148 1.20 13.28 12.39
C ASN A 148 0.45 13.11 11.07
N VAL A 149 -0.10 11.94 10.76
CA VAL A 149 -1.00 11.79 9.60
C VAL A 149 -2.20 12.73 9.71
N GLY A 150 -2.84 12.79 10.87
CA GLY A 150 -3.98 13.69 11.11
C GLY A 150 -3.60 15.16 10.98
N ARG A 151 -2.45 15.56 11.53
CA ARG A 151 -1.91 16.92 11.41
C ARG A 151 -1.72 17.33 9.94
N GLU A 152 -0.99 16.53 9.18
CA GLU A 152 -0.69 16.81 7.77
C GLU A 152 -1.96 16.86 6.92
N LEU A 153 -2.92 15.95 7.19
CA LEU A 153 -4.21 15.95 6.52
C LEU A 153 -5.02 17.23 6.83
N LEU A 154 -5.09 17.63 8.10
CA LEU A 154 -5.83 18.83 8.52
C LEU A 154 -5.21 20.10 7.94
N ASP A 155 -3.88 20.20 7.96
CA ASP A 155 -3.17 21.36 7.40
C ASP A 155 -3.32 21.44 5.89
N PHE A 156 -3.38 20.30 5.20
CA PHE A 156 -3.74 20.24 3.79
C PHE A 156 -5.16 20.74 3.53
N VAL A 157 -6.15 20.22 4.25
CA VAL A 157 -7.56 20.63 4.08
C VAL A 157 -7.78 22.11 4.38
N LYS A 158 -7.12 22.66 5.42
CA LYS A 158 -7.19 24.10 5.72
C LYS A 158 -6.70 24.96 4.54
N LYS A 159 -5.63 24.54 3.87
CA LYS A 159 -5.10 25.26 2.69
C LYS A 159 -6.01 25.20 1.46
N LEU A 160 -7.02 24.32 1.45
CA LEU A 160 -8.01 24.20 0.37
C LEU A 160 -9.28 25.03 0.62
N THR A 161 -9.51 25.46 1.86
CA THR A 161 -10.75 26.12 2.29
C THR A 161 -10.58 27.63 2.50
N VAL A 162 -9.35 28.13 2.33
CA VAL A 162 -8.98 29.56 2.31
C VAL A 162 -8.75 29.98 0.87
#